data_AF-A0A7L1J0A0-F1
#
_entry.id   AF-A0A7L1J0A0-F1
#
_cell.length_a   1.000
_cell.length_b   1.000
_cell.length_c   1.000
_cell.angle_alpha   90.00
_cell.angle_beta   90.00
_cell.angle_gamma   90.00
#
_symmetry.space_group_name_H-M   'P 1'
#
loop_
_entity.id
_entity.type
_entity.pdbx_description
1 polymer ?
#
loop_
_entity_poly.entity_id
_entity_poly.type
_entity_poly.pdbx_seq_one_letter_code
_entity_poly.pdbx_strand_id
1 'polypeptide(L)'
;ISPGYCWPFQASQSQVDIRFPAQVRPMVITVQHPLKKSSGLGDISSAPLKFHRLTALLRFISKGVSEEGGEETLLGTFSFSIEKEPTQTFPLQVREVGFRCIRLLVLSNWGQASYTCIYRVQVTGR
;
A
#
# COMPACT_ATOMS: atom_id res chain seq x y z
N ILE A 1 -7.70 1.11 14.98
CA ILE A 1 -6.67 0.16 14.50
C ILE A 1 -5.97 -0.37 15.74
N SER A 2 -5.95 -1.68 15.95
CA SER A 2 -5.31 -2.29 17.11
C SER A 2 -3.92 -2.77 16.73
N PRO A 3 -2.87 -2.53 17.56
CA PRO A 3 -1.54 -3.07 17.32
C PRO A 3 -1.56 -4.59 17.07
N GLY A 4 -0.76 -5.07 16.12
CA GLY A 4 -0.67 -6.50 15.78
C GLY A 4 -1.68 -7.00 14.75
N TYR A 5 -2.75 -6.23 14.46
CA TYR A 5 -3.68 -6.53 13.36
C TYR A 5 -3.20 -5.91 12.04
N CYS A 6 -1.97 -6.25 11.64
CA CYS A 6 -1.40 -5.86 10.35
C CYS A 6 -1.15 -7.09 9.48
N TRP A 7 -1.02 -6.87 8.18
CA TRP A 7 -0.54 -7.92 7.29
C TRP A 7 1.00 -7.80 7.15
N PRO A 8 1.77 -8.79 7.63
CA PRO A 8 3.22 -8.79 7.53
C PRO A 8 3.70 -9.33 6.18
N PHE A 9 4.63 -8.63 5.55
CA PHE A 9 5.40 -9.09 4.41
C PHE A 9 6.81 -9.41 4.86
N GLN A 10 7.34 -10.56 4.46
CA GLN A 10 8.68 -11.03 4.89
C GLN A 10 9.85 -10.28 4.22
N ALA A 11 9.57 -9.34 3.31
CA ALA A 11 10.59 -8.63 2.53
C ALA A 11 10.32 -7.12 2.46
N SER A 12 11.40 -6.37 2.20
CA SER A 12 11.37 -4.93 1.93
C SER A 12 10.67 -4.59 0.61
N GLN A 13 10.67 -5.54 -0.33
CA GLN A 13 9.90 -5.50 -1.57
C GLN A 13 8.83 -6.59 -1.53
N SER A 14 7.56 -6.21 -1.65
CA SER A 14 6.43 -7.14 -1.65
C SER A 14 5.31 -6.64 -2.55
N GLN A 15 4.43 -7.55 -2.98
CA GLN A 15 3.30 -7.18 -3.81
C GLN A 15 1.99 -7.80 -3.32
N VAL A 16 0.90 -7.11 -3.61
CA VAL A 16 -0.46 -7.46 -3.21
C VAL A 16 -1.41 -7.22 -4.35
N ASP A 17 -2.19 -8.22 -4.72
CA ASP A 17 -3.29 -8.05 -5.66
C ASP A 17 -4.60 -7.83 -4.89
N ILE A 18 -5.21 -6.67 -5.08
CA ILE A 18 -6.49 -6.28 -4.46
C ILE A 18 -7.56 -6.36 -5.54
N ARG A 19 -8.42 -7.37 -5.43
CA ARG A 19 -9.57 -7.57 -6.32
C ARG A 19 -10.81 -6.88 -5.76
N PHE A 20 -11.41 -5.99 -6.55
CA PHE A 20 -12.64 -5.29 -6.21
C PHE A 20 -13.88 -6.13 -6.53
N PRO A 21 -14.98 -5.96 -5.76
CA PRO A 21 -16.24 -6.65 -6.03
C PRO A 21 -16.89 -6.22 -7.36
N ALA A 22 -16.60 -5.01 -7.83
CA ALA A 22 -17.08 -4.43 -9.07
C ALA A 22 -15.94 -3.75 -9.84
N GLN A 23 -16.22 -3.34 -11.07
CA GLN A 23 -15.28 -2.53 -11.84
C GLN A 23 -15.28 -1.10 -11.28
N VAL A 24 -14.11 -0.60 -10.88
CA VAL A 24 -13.94 0.71 -10.22
C VAL A 24 -12.84 1.48 -10.94
N ARG A 25 -13.03 2.77 -11.20
CA ARG A 25 -12.01 3.72 -11.66
C ARG A 25 -11.32 4.33 -10.44
N PRO A 26 -10.13 3.85 -10.03
CA PRO A 26 -9.46 4.32 -8.83
C PRO A 26 -9.08 5.80 -8.98
N MET A 27 -9.39 6.60 -7.95
CA MET A 27 -9.06 8.03 -7.91
C MET A 27 -8.06 8.32 -6.80
N VAL A 28 -8.24 7.70 -5.64
CA VAL A 28 -7.33 7.85 -4.51
C VAL A 28 -7.10 6.52 -3.82
N ILE A 29 -5.90 6.36 -3.27
CA ILE A 29 -5.55 5.28 -2.35
C ILE A 29 -5.29 5.87 -0.97
N THR A 30 -5.88 5.27 0.04
CA THR A 30 -5.69 5.62 1.45
C THR A 30 -4.97 4.49 2.15
N VAL A 31 -3.87 4.81 2.81
CA VAL A 31 -3.09 3.87 3.61
C VAL A 31 -3.16 4.30 5.07
N GLN A 32 -3.40 3.33 5.95
CA GLN A 32 -3.37 3.56 7.40
C GLN A 32 -2.27 2.75 8.06
N HIS A 33 -1.59 3.38 9.01
CA HIS A 33 -0.62 2.78 9.92
C HIS A 33 -0.71 3.47 11.28
N PRO A 34 -0.62 2.76 12.43
CA PRO A 34 -0.58 3.39 13.74
C PRO A 34 0.63 4.32 13.87
N LEU A 35 0.46 5.43 14.60
CA LEU A 35 1.55 6.35 14.92
C LEU A 35 2.56 5.69 15.85
N LYS A 36 3.82 6.14 15.77
CA LYS A 36 4.88 5.70 16.70
C LYS A 36 4.54 5.94 18.18
N LYS A 37 3.61 6.86 18.47
CA LYS A 37 3.27 7.31 19.84
C LYS A 37 1.95 6.75 20.41
N SER A 38 1.23 5.86 19.73
CA SER A 38 0.02 5.27 20.33
C SER A 38 0.38 4.09 21.26
N SER A 39 0.72 4.44 22.50
CA SER A 39 0.46 3.73 23.76
C SER A 39 0.85 2.25 23.92
N GLY A 40 1.82 1.99 24.82
CA GLY A 40 1.85 0.81 25.70
C GLY A 40 2.93 -0.22 25.42
N LEU A 41 3.36 -0.40 24.17
CA LEU A 41 4.49 -1.27 23.81
C LEU A 41 5.70 -0.39 23.50
N GLY A 42 6.81 -0.66 24.20
CA GLY A 42 8.09 0.00 23.97
C GLY A 42 8.44 0.10 22.49
N ASP A 43 9.14 1.20 22.20
CA ASP A 43 9.74 1.63 20.94
C ASP A 43 9.45 0.73 19.72
N ILE A 44 8.71 1.26 18.75
CA ILE A 44 8.63 0.71 17.38
C ILE A 44 9.96 0.99 16.64
N SER A 45 11.08 0.73 17.33
CA SER A 45 12.48 1.00 16.95
C SER A 45 12.96 0.11 15.81
N SER A 46 12.15 -0.89 15.45
CA SER A 46 12.37 -1.77 14.30
C SER A 46 12.38 -1.04 12.96
N ALA A 47 12.06 0.25 12.93
CA ALA A 47 12.28 1.13 11.80
C ALA A 47 13.59 1.93 12.00
N PRO A 48 14.70 1.61 11.30
CA PRO A 48 15.87 2.46 11.20
C PRO A 48 15.51 3.93 11.06
N LEU A 49 16.11 4.74 11.94
CA LEU A 49 16.04 6.20 12.00
C LEU A 49 16.33 6.92 10.65
N LYS A 50 16.78 6.20 9.61
CA LYS A 50 17.13 6.78 8.31
C LYS A 50 16.03 6.70 7.25
N PHE A 51 15.00 5.86 7.43
CA PHE A 51 13.99 5.66 6.38
C PHE A 51 12.58 5.70 6.98
N HIS A 52 11.99 6.89 7.08
CA HIS A 52 10.63 7.06 7.58
C HIS A 52 9.55 6.91 6.49
N ARG A 53 9.89 6.34 5.33
CA ARG A 53 9.02 6.33 4.13
C ARG A 53 8.82 4.92 3.57
N LEU A 54 7.57 4.51 3.45
CA LEU A 54 7.18 3.35 2.63
C LEU A 54 6.84 3.85 1.23
N THR A 55 7.64 3.47 0.25
CA THR A 55 7.35 3.78 -1.16
C THR A 55 6.58 2.63 -1.77
N ALA A 56 5.50 2.93 -2.46
CA ALA A 56 4.74 1.92 -3.19
C ALA A 56 4.32 2.39 -4.58
N LEU A 57 4.23 1.42 -5.49
CA LEU A 57 3.64 1.59 -6.82
C LEU A 57 2.28 0.94 -6.83
N LEU A 58 1.30 1.59 -7.46
CA LEU A 58 0.04 0.95 -7.76
C LEU A 58 -0.02 0.65 -9.26
N ARG A 59 -0.26 -0.62 -9.62
CA ARG A 59 -0.43 -1.06 -11.01
C ARG A 59 -1.83 -1.61 -11.23
N PHE A 60 -2.30 -1.51 -12.46
CA PHE A 60 -3.50 -2.20 -12.94
C PHE A 60 -3.12 -3.58 -13.49
N ILE A 61 -4.05 -4.53 -13.51
CA ILE A 61 -3.92 -5.80 -14.25
C ILE A 61 -5.13 -5.93 -15.18
N SER A 62 -4.92 -5.76 -16.49
CA SER A 62 -5.97 -5.98 -17.49
C SER A 62 -6.28 -7.47 -17.64
N LYS A 63 -7.58 -7.81 -17.66
CA LYS A 63 -7.98 -9.17 -18.02
C LYS A 63 -7.88 -9.32 -19.54
N GLY A 64 -6.76 -9.84 -20.01
CA GLY A 64 -6.59 -10.46 -21.32
C GLY A 64 -5.96 -11.83 -21.12
N VAL A 65 -6.63 -12.87 -21.63
CA VAL A 65 -6.24 -14.28 -21.77
C VAL A 65 -5.09 -14.77 -20.87
N SER A 66 -5.44 -15.54 -19.83
CA SER A 66 -4.57 -16.07 -18.77
C SER A 66 -4.25 -15.05 -17.67
N GLU A 67 -4.36 -15.48 -16.41
CA GLU A 67 -3.96 -14.70 -15.23
C GLU A 67 -2.42 -14.46 -15.18
N GLU A 68 -1.70 -14.99 -16.18
CA GLU A 68 -0.29 -14.76 -16.49
C GLU A 68 -0.17 -14.03 -17.84
N GLY A 69 -0.18 -12.70 -17.86
CA GLY A 69 -0.01 -11.94 -19.12
C GLY A 69 -0.74 -10.61 -19.25
N GLY A 70 -1.51 -10.20 -18.23
CA GLY A 70 -2.21 -8.91 -18.23
C GLY A 70 -1.26 -7.72 -18.35
N GLU A 71 -1.63 -6.72 -19.15
CA GLU A 71 -0.87 -5.48 -19.25
C GLU A 71 -0.93 -4.70 -17.93
N GLU A 72 0.23 -4.36 -17.38
CA GLU A 72 0.33 -3.61 -16.14
C GLU A 72 0.50 -2.11 -16.39
N THR A 73 -0.47 -1.31 -15.95
CA THR A 73 -0.39 0.16 -16.08
C THR A 73 -0.13 0.81 -14.72
N LEU A 74 0.87 1.70 -14.64
CA LEU A 74 1.11 2.49 -13.43
C LEU A 74 -0.05 3.48 -13.18
N LEU A 75 -0.63 3.39 -11.99
CA LEU A 75 -1.65 4.30 -11.46
C LEU A 75 -1.05 5.33 -10.52
N GLY A 76 0.13 5.11 -9.95
CA GLY A 76 0.82 6.11 -9.15
C GLY A 76 1.96 5.56 -8.31
N THR A 77 2.82 6.48 -7.88
CA THR A 77 3.90 6.25 -6.92
C THR A 77 3.65 7.13 -5.72
N PHE A 78 3.68 6.57 -4.52
CA PHE A 78 3.48 7.34 -3.31
C PHE A 78 4.43 6.93 -2.20
N SER A 79 4.64 7.83 -1.25
CA SER A 79 5.41 7.57 -0.04
C SER A 79 4.57 7.85 1.21
N PHE A 80 4.33 6.83 2.02
CA PHE A 80 3.72 6.98 3.34
C PHE A 80 4.80 7.36 4.36
N SER A 81 4.55 8.40 5.17
CA SER A 81 5.46 8.82 6.24
C SER A 81 4.87 8.65 7.64
N ILE A 82 5.51 7.88 8.51
CA ILE A 82 5.03 7.68 9.90
C ILE A 82 5.13 8.95 10.78
N GLU A 83 5.76 10.01 10.28
CA GLU A 83 5.88 11.31 10.96
C GLU A 83 4.71 12.25 10.67
N LYS A 84 3.92 11.94 9.64
CA LYS A 84 2.69 12.66 9.30
C LYS A 84 1.51 12.03 10.03
N GLU A 85 0.33 12.11 9.43
CA GLU A 85 -0.89 11.49 9.93
C GLU A 85 -0.86 9.96 9.82
N PRO A 86 -1.51 9.23 10.76
CA PRO A 86 -1.63 7.77 10.69
C PRO A 86 -2.41 7.30 9.45
N THR A 87 -3.27 8.16 8.91
CA THR A 87 -4.02 7.92 7.68
C THR A 87 -3.55 8.90 6.63
N GLN A 88 -3.04 8.40 5.51
CA GLN A 88 -2.58 9.22 4.39
C GLN A 88 -3.25 8.80 3.10
N THR A 89 -3.71 9.79 2.35
CA THR A 89 -4.42 9.61 1.08
C THR A 89 -3.57 10.16 -0.05
N PHE A 90 -3.44 9.37 -1.11
CA PHE A 90 -2.62 9.69 -2.27
C PHE A 90 -3.48 9.67 -3.54
N PRO A 91 -3.38 10.70 -4.39
CA PRO A 91 -4.07 10.70 -5.67
C PRO A 91 -3.47 9.66 -6.61
N LEU A 92 -4.33 9.06 -7.43
CA LEU A 92 -3.97 8.13 -8.49
C LEU A 92 -4.22 8.79 -9.85
N GLN A 93 -3.49 8.33 -10.86
CA GLN A 93 -3.75 8.64 -12.25
C GLN A 93 -5.10 8.04 -12.64
N VAL A 94 -6.09 8.92 -12.80
CA VAL A 94 -7.44 8.54 -13.23
C VAL A 94 -7.38 7.99 -14.65
N ARG A 95 -8.07 6.88 -14.87
CA ARG A 95 -8.21 6.25 -16.18
C ARG A 95 -9.68 6.26 -16.59
N GLU A 96 -9.94 6.33 -17.88
CA GLU A 96 -11.30 6.29 -18.43
C GLU A 96 -11.94 4.91 -18.28
N VAL A 97 -11.11 3.87 -18.19
CA VAL A 97 -11.53 2.47 -18.01
C VAL A 97 -11.49 2.13 -16.53
N GLY A 98 -12.54 1.47 -16.02
CA GLY A 98 -12.55 0.95 -14.66
C GLY A 98 -11.87 -0.41 -14.56
N PHE A 99 -11.48 -0.81 -13.36
CA PHE A 99 -10.66 -1.98 -13.10
C PHE A 99 -11.27 -2.87 -12.01
N ARG A 100 -11.05 -4.18 -12.11
CA ARG A 100 -11.45 -5.13 -11.07
C ARG A 100 -10.29 -5.57 -10.18
N CYS A 101 -9.06 -5.27 -10.56
CA CYS A 101 -7.88 -5.65 -9.81
C CYS A 101 -6.83 -4.54 -9.89
N ILE A 102 -6.16 -4.30 -8.77
CA ILE A 102 -4.97 -3.46 -8.69
C ILE A 102 -3.87 -4.22 -7.95
N ARG A 103 -2.62 -3.94 -8.28
CA ARG A 103 -1.45 -4.45 -7.59
C ARG A 103 -0.79 -3.33 -6.81
N LEU A 104 -0.66 -3.50 -5.50
CA LEU A 104 0.15 -2.65 -4.64
C LEU A 104 1.53 -3.28 -4.50
N LEU A 105 2.55 -2.65 -5.05
CA LEU A 105 3.94 -3.04 -4.93
C LEU A 105 4.62 -2.16 -3.88
N VAL A 106 4.95 -2.73 -2.73
CA VAL A 106 5.82 -2.12 -1.73
C VAL A 106 7.26 -2.22 -2.22
N LEU A 107 7.93 -1.08 -2.32
CA LEU A 107 9.32 -0.99 -2.80
C LEU A 107 10.34 -0.89 -1.66
N SER A 108 9.92 -0.28 -0.55
CA SER A 108 10.73 -0.10 0.63
C SER A 108 9.82 -0.01 1.85
N ASN A 109 10.36 -0.38 3.00
CA ASN A 109 9.73 -0.17 4.29
C ASN A 109 10.55 0.81 5.11
N TRP A 110 10.21 0.93 6.39
CA TRP A 110 10.86 1.86 7.31
C TRP A 110 12.25 1.42 7.78
N GLY A 111 12.94 0.58 6.99
CA GLY A 111 14.24 -0.02 7.25
C GLY A 111 14.18 -1.32 8.08
N GLN A 112 12.99 -1.83 8.38
CA GLN A 112 12.86 -3.08 9.11
C GLN A 112 13.40 -4.24 8.26
N ALA A 113 14.39 -4.96 8.78
CA ALA A 113 15.12 -5.97 8.00
C ALA A 113 14.30 -7.25 7.76
N SER A 114 13.36 -7.55 8.65
CA SER A 114 12.66 -8.85 8.67
C SER A 114 11.22 -8.80 8.15
N TYR A 115 10.53 -7.66 8.24
CA TYR A 115 9.15 -7.56 7.75
C TYR A 115 8.66 -6.13 7.48
N THR A 116 7.60 -6.02 6.70
CA THR A 116 6.83 -4.78 6.51
C THR A 116 5.39 -5.02 6.94
N CYS A 117 4.79 -4.15 7.74
CA CYS A 117 3.39 -4.28 8.13
C CYS A 117 2.52 -3.18 7.54
N ILE A 118 1.45 -3.58 6.84
CA ILE A 118 0.40 -2.66 6.37
C ILE A 118 -0.89 -2.97 7.13
N TYR A 119 -1.50 -1.95 7.74
CA TYR A 119 -2.70 -2.15 8.55
C TYR A 119 -3.98 -2.03 7.74
N ARG A 120 -4.07 -1.00 6.88
CA ARG A 120 -5.23 -0.85 6.01
C ARG A 120 -4.84 -0.18 4.71
N VAL A 121 -5.39 -0.72 3.63
CA VAL A 121 -5.40 -0.09 2.31
C VAL A 121 -6.85 0.05 1.88
N GLN A 122 -7.22 1.24 1.45
CA GLN A 122 -8.54 1.52 0.88
C GLN A 122 -8.36 2.22 -0.45
N VAL A 123 -9.08 1.77 -1.46
CA VAL A 123 -9.13 2.45 -2.76
C VAL A 123 -10.51 3.02 -2.97
N THR A 124 -10.55 4.31 -3.31
CA THR A 124 -11.79 5.03 -3.57
C THR A 124 -11.81 5.46 -5.03
N GLY A 125 -12.94 5.25 -5.69
CA GLY A 125 -13.11 5.46 -7.11
C GLY A 125 -14.59 5.48 -7.51
N ARG A 126 -14.84 5.55 -8.82
CA ARG A 126 -16.20 5.54 -9.41
C ARG A 126 -16.45 4.33 -10.27
#